data_AF-A0A2V5V1Y3-F1
#
_entry.id   AF-A0A2V5V1Y3-F1
#
_cell.length_a   1.000
_cell.length_b   1.000
_cell.length_c   1.000
_cell.angle_alpha   90.00
_cell.angle_beta   90.00
_cell.angle_gamma   90.00
#
_symmetry.space_group_name_H-M   'P 1'
#
loop_
_entity.id
_entity.type
_entity.pdbx_description
1 polymer ?
#
loop_
_entity_poly.entity_id
_entity_poly.type
_entity_poly.pdbx_seq_one_letter_code
_entity_poly.pdbx_strand_id
1 'polypeptide(L)'
;KHEDGSIFGPLRFDQLAHWASTAQIAPHDALSNDQQTWMKAPMLPQLGMDWLVEVTSEHYYGPTTLGAIQEFIRLGEINGETFLINARDGTRRQIREMPALLEAARANAEAVISENKTDGATEPAAVGISIRLQERIRDLEQSLREERRVLAESEQRYQELERKYQELRGVSPSP
;
A
#
# COMPACT_ATOMS: atom_id res chain seq x y z
N LYS A 1 -13.48 -0.72 6.31
CA LYS A 1 -12.53 -1.36 7.24
C LYS A 1 -11.14 -1.16 6.70
N HIS A 2 -10.28 -0.52 7.47
CA HIS A 2 -8.89 -0.32 7.09
C HIS A 2 -8.01 -1.50 7.51
N GLU A 3 -6.77 -1.49 7.04
CA GLU A 3 -5.77 -2.53 7.34
C GLU A 3 -5.47 -2.66 8.84
N ASP A 4 -5.50 -1.55 9.58
CA ASP A 4 -5.35 -1.50 11.04
C ASP A 4 -6.52 -2.13 11.80
N GLY A 5 -7.58 -2.55 11.10
CA GLY A 5 -8.78 -3.16 11.64
C GLY A 5 -9.88 -2.19 12.00
N SER A 6 -9.66 -0.87 11.89
CA SER A 6 -10.67 0.15 12.16
C SER A 6 -11.85 0.06 11.18
N ILE A 7 -13.06 0.29 11.70
CA ILE A 7 -14.32 0.24 10.93
C ILE A 7 -15.00 1.59 11.05
N PHE A 8 -15.29 2.22 9.90
CA PHE A 8 -16.01 3.48 9.80
C PHE A 8 -17.37 3.25 9.15
N GLY A 9 -18.39 3.92 9.68
CA GLY A 9 -19.76 3.91 9.16
C GLY A 9 -20.84 3.68 10.21
N PRO A 10 -22.10 3.50 9.78
CA PRO A 10 -22.55 3.34 8.38
C PRO A 10 -22.36 4.61 7.54
N LEU A 11 -21.91 4.46 6.30
CA LEU A 11 -21.71 5.56 5.34
C LEU A 11 -22.68 5.42 4.19
N ARG A 12 -23.11 6.55 3.63
CA ARG A 12 -23.82 6.56 2.35
C ARG A 12 -22.81 6.37 1.21
N PHE A 13 -23.28 5.86 0.07
CA PHE A 13 -22.42 5.59 -1.07
C PHE A 13 -21.72 6.85 -1.64
N ASP A 14 -22.41 7.99 -1.65
CA ASP A 14 -21.84 9.28 -2.07
C ASP A 14 -20.65 9.71 -1.21
N GLN A 15 -20.75 9.53 0.11
CA GLN A 15 -19.64 9.77 1.03
C GLN A 15 -18.48 8.80 0.79
N LEU A 16 -18.78 7.53 0.54
CA LEU A 16 -17.77 6.52 0.21
C LEU A 16 -17.01 6.85 -1.09
N ALA A 17 -17.74 7.26 -2.13
CA ALA A 17 -17.15 7.70 -3.39
C ALA A 17 -16.28 8.94 -3.21
N HIS A 18 -16.72 9.89 -2.38
CA HIS A 18 -15.93 11.06 -2.02
C HIS A 18 -14.62 10.65 -1.33
N TRP A 19 -14.68 9.81 -0.30
CA TRP A 19 -13.49 9.31 0.41
C TRP A 19 -12.52 8.54 -0.51
N ALA A 20 -13.03 7.77 -1.47
CA ALA A 20 -12.18 7.14 -2.48
C ALA A 20 -11.50 8.16 -3.41
N SER A 21 -12.19 9.26 -3.74
CA SER A 21 -11.62 10.34 -4.57
C SER A 21 -10.61 11.21 -3.83
N THR A 22 -10.68 11.30 -2.51
CA THR A 22 -9.79 12.15 -1.68
C THR A 22 -8.67 11.36 -1.01
N ALA A 23 -8.33 10.18 -1.55
CA ALA A 23 -7.30 9.28 -1.02
C ALA A 23 -7.51 8.81 0.43
N GLN A 24 -8.75 8.85 0.94
CA GLN A 24 -9.09 8.38 2.28
C GLN A 24 -9.41 6.87 2.31
N ILE A 25 -9.73 6.28 1.15
CA ILE A 25 -9.89 4.83 0.99
C ILE A 25 -8.71 4.29 0.17
N ALA A 26 -7.95 3.40 0.79
CA ALA A 26 -6.81 2.75 0.16
C ALA A 26 -7.23 1.48 -0.61
N PRO A 27 -6.44 1.03 -1.60
CA PRO A 27 -6.76 -0.15 -2.42
C PRO A 27 -6.96 -1.46 -1.65
N HIS A 28 -6.36 -1.60 -0.47
CA HIS A 28 -6.48 -2.79 0.37
C HIS A 28 -7.60 -2.68 1.42
N ASP A 29 -8.24 -1.52 1.55
CA ASP A 29 -9.38 -1.36 2.45
C ASP A 29 -10.54 -2.25 1.99
N ALA A 30 -11.36 -2.66 2.96
CA ALA A 30 -12.50 -3.53 2.72
C ALA A 30 -13.82 -2.82 3.01
N LEU A 31 -14.80 -3.07 2.16
CA LEU A 31 -16.15 -2.50 2.20
C LEU A 31 -17.15 -3.62 2.51
N SER A 32 -18.21 -3.28 3.22
CA SER A 32 -19.27 -4.23 3.57
C SER A 32 -20.60 -3.51 3.70
N ASN A 33 -21.67 -4.18 3.27
CA ASN A 33 -23.05 -3.71 3.45
C ASN A 33 -23.75 -4.36 4.66
N ASP A 34 -23.22 -5.48 5.16
CA ASP A 34 -23.81 -6.32 6.21
C ASP A 34 -22.86 -6.53 7.42
N GLN A 35 -21.63 -5.99 7.35
CA GLN A 35 -20.51 -6.21 8.27
C GLN A 35 -20.03 -7.67 8.40
N GLN A 36 -20.56 -8.58 7.58
CA GLN A 36 -20.20 -10.00 7.55
C GLN A 36 -19.36 -10.32 6.32
N THR A 37 -19.81 -9.83 5.17
CA THR A 37 -19.17 -10.02 3.87
C THR A 37 -18.35 -8.77 3.54
N TRP A 38 -17.05 -8.95 3.34
CA TRP A 38 -16.11 -7.86 3.08
C TRP A 38 -15.48 -8.03 1.70
N MET A 39 -15.53 -6.99 0.88
CA MET A 39 -14.91 -6.94 -0.44
C MET A 39 -13.86 -5.84 -0.52
N LYS A 40 -12.80 -6.04 -1.29
CA LYS A 40 -11.76 -5.00 -1.46
C LYS A 40 -12.35 -3.80 -2.19
N ALA A 41 -11.94 -2.59 -1.81
CA ALA A 41 -12.48 -1.36 -2.38
C ALA A 41 -12.42 -1.31 -3.93
N PRO A 42 -11.33 -1.74 -4.60
CA PRO A 42 -11.28 -1.78 -6.06
C PRO A 42 -12.25 -2.76 -6.72
N MET A 43 -12.80 -3.73 -5.97
CA MET A 43 -13.79 -4.66 -6.50
C MET A 43 -15.17 -4.01 -6.68
N LEU A 44 -15.38 -2.78 -6.20
CA LEU A 44 -16.60 -2.02 -6.40
C LEU A 44 -16.39 -1.01 -7.55
N PRO A 45 -16.85 -1.31 -8.78
CA PRO A 45 -16.53 -0.48 -9.96
C PRO A 45 -17.01 0.97 -9.82
N GLN A 46 -18.04 1.20 -9.02
CA GLN A 46 -18.61 2.53 -8.78
C GLN A 46 -17.64 3.46 -8.03
N LEU A 47 -16.57 2.95 -7.44
CA LEU A 47 -15.51 3.78 -6.83
C LEU A 47 -14.47 4.29 -7.85
N GLY A 48 -14.48 3.79 -9.09
CA GLY A 48 -13.57 4.28 -10.14
C GLY A 48 -12.08 4.08 -9.83
N MET A 49 -11.74 3.02 -9.08
CA MET A 49 -10.38 2.67 -8.71
C MET A 49 -9.69 1.90 -9.86
N ASP A 50 -9.42 2.61 -10.96
CA ASP A 50 -8.96 2.01 -12.21
C ASP A 50 -7.46 2.19 -12.47
N TRP A 51 -6.69 2.80 -11.57
CA TRP A 51 -5.32 3.24 -11.86
C TRP A 51 -4.28 2.64 -10.92
N LEU A 52 -3.20 2.13 -11.50
CA LEU A 52 -1.98 1.75 -10.78
C LEU A 52 -0.94 2.85 -10.96
N VAL A 53 -0.28 3.23 -9.87
CA VAL A 53 0.83 4.17 -9.81
C VAL A 53 2.12 3.37 -9.73
N GLU A 54 3.04 3.57 -10.67
CA GLU A 54 4.37 2.94 -10.66
C GLU A 54 5.28 3.72 -9.70
N VAL A 55 5.46 3.18 -8.50
CA VAL A 55 6.24 3.82 -7.43
C VAL A 55 7.73 3.56 -7.64
N THR A 56 8.07 2.33 -8.02
CA THR A 56 9.41 1.92 -8.47
C THR A 56 9.25 0.92 -9.62
N SER A 57 10.35 0.54 -10.26
CA SER A 57 10.33 -0.46 -11.35
C SER A 57 9.70 -1.80 -10.97
N GLU A 58 9.64 -2.12 -9.67
CA GLU A 58 9.11 -3.39 -9.16
C GLU A 58 7.86 -3.22 -8.28
N HIS A 59 7.48 -1.99 -7.95
CA HIS A 59 6.38 -1.74 -7.01
C HIS A 59 5.33 -0.80 -7.58
N TYR A 60 4.09 -1.23 -7.45
CA TYR A 60 2.91 -0.51 -7.87
C TYR A 60 1.98 -0.24 -6.69
N TYR A 61 1.37 0.94 -6.66
CA TYR A 61 0.31 1.30 -5.74
C TYR A 61 -1.02 1.36 -6.48
N GLY A 62 -2.07 0.74 -5.96
CA GLY A 62 -3.41 0.74 -6.56
C GLY A 62 -4.02 -0.66 -6.64
N PRO A 63 -5.10 -0.86 -7.42
CA PRO A 63 -5.79 0.16 -8.21
C PRO A 63 -6.42 1.26 -7.35
N THR A 64 -6.34 2.52 -7.77
CA THR A 64 -6.83 3.71 -7.07
C THR A 64 -7.54 4.69 -8.02
N THR A 65 -8.11 5.75 -7.48
CA THR A 65 -8.87 6.77 -8.24
C THR A 65 -7.96 7.83 -8.84
N LEU A 66 -8.43 8.54 -9.88
CA LEU A 66 -7.74 9.74 -10.38
C LEU A 66 -7.64 10.84 -9.32
N GLY A 67 -8.64 10.98 -8.46
CA GLY A 67 -8.62 11.96 -7.37
C GLY A 67 -7.52 11.66 -6.36
N ALA A 68 -7.31 10.38 -6.02
CA ALA A 68 -6.20 9.99 -5.16
C ALA A 68 -4.83 10.28 -5.81
N ILE A 69 -4.72 10.11 -7.12
CA ILE A 69 -3.50 10.48 -7.87
C ILE A 69 -3.26 11.99 -7.83
N GLN A 70 -4.31 12.81 -7.97
CA GLN A 70 -4.21 14.27 -7.79
C GLN A 70 -3.70 14.62 -6.40
N GLU A 71 -4.18 13.92 -5.38
CA GLU A 71 -3.74 14.11 -4.00
C GLU A 71 -2.26 13.73 -3.80
N PHE A 72 -1.80 12.63 -4.39
CA PHE A 72 -0.38 12.25 -4.33
C PHE A 72 0.53 13.27 -5.04
N ILE A 73 0.07 13.84 -6.16
CA ILE A 73 0.77 14.95 -6.84
C ILE A 73 0.82 16.17 -5.92
N ARG A 74 -0.31 16.51 -5.28
CA ARG A 74 -0.44 17.65 -4.36
C ARG A 74 0.49 17.51 -3.15
N LEU A 75 0.60 16.31 -2.61
CA LEU A 75 1.50 15.96 -1.50
C LEU A 75 2.97 15.83 -1.93
N GLY A 76 3.26 15.88 -3.24
CA GLY A 76 4.60 15.75 -3.79
C GLY A 76 5.17 14.33 -3.73
N GLU A 77 4.34 13.32 -3.50
CA GLU A 77 4.76 11.92 -3.43
C GLU A 77 5.07 11.34 -4.82
N ILE A 78 4.41 11.87 -5.84
CA ILE A 78 4.61 11.53 -7.25
C ILE A 78 4.64 12.81 -8.09
N ASN A 79 5.19 12.71 -9.30
CA ASN A 79 5.39 13.88 -10.16
C ASN A 79 5.17 13.54 -11.64
N GLY A 80 5.43 14.50 -12.54
CA GLY A 80 5.27 14.31 -13.99
C GLY A 80 6.06 13.15 -14.59
N GLU A 81 7.11 12.67 -13.91
CA GLU A 81 7.94 11.53 -14.30
C GLU A 81 7.36 10.17 -13.91
N THR A 82 6.39 10.14 -12.99
CA THR A 82 5.75 8.91 -12.55
C THR A 82 4.86 8.33 -13.66
N PHE A 83 4.87 7.00 -13.80
CA PHE A 83 4.01 6.27 -14.73
C PHE A 83 2.71 5.83 -14.06
N LEU A 84 1.62 5.89 -14.82
CA LEU A 84 0.32 5.37 -14.46
C LEU A 84 -0.05 4.26 -15.43
N ILE A 85 -0.64 3.18 -14.90
CA ILE A 85 -1.17 2.07 -15.68
C ILE A 85 -2.68 1.99 -15.43
N ASN A 86 -3.48 2.05 -16.49
CA ASN A 86 -4.91 1.80 -16.38
C ASN A 86 -5.16 0.30 -16.24
N ALA A 87 -5.73 -0.11 -15.10
CA ALA A 87 -5.95 -1.50 -14.75
C ALA A 87 -6.99 -2.20 -15.63
N ARG A 88 -7.82 -1.44 -16.38
CA ARG A 88 -8.84 -2.01 -17.26
C ARG A 88 -8.30 -2.43 -18.62
N ASP A 89 -7.38 -1.64 -19.18
CA ASP A 89 -6.87 -1.85 -20.55
C ASP A 89 -5.35 -2.08 -20.62
N GLY A 90 -4.65 -1.96 -19.49
CA GLY A 90 -3.20 -2.12 -19.39
C GLY A 90 -2.39 -0.97 -19.99
N THR A 91 -3.02 0.12 -20.41
CA THR A 91 -2.30 1.25 -21.02
C THR A 91 -1.43 1.97 -19.99
N ARG A 92 -0.14 2.11 -20.31
CA ARG A 92 0.86 2.81 -19.49
C ARG A 92 1.13 4.19 -20.07
N ARG A 93 1.05 5.24 -19.25
CA ARG A 93 1.30 6.63 -19.64
C ARG A 93 2.05 7.37 -18.54
N GLN A 94 2.79 8.40 -18.93
CA GLN A 94 3.47 9.25 -17.96
C GLN A 94 2.54 10.39 -17.50
N ILE A 95 2.63 10.82 -16.24
CA ILE A 95 1.75 11.88 -15.72
C ILE A 95 1.90 13.19 -16.52
N ARG A 96 3.11 13.54 -16.98
CA ARG A 96 3.32 14.73 -17.85
C ARG A 96 2.56 14.68 -19.18
N GLU A 97 2.15 13.49 -19.63
CA GLU A 97 1.35 13.29 -20.85
C GLU A 97 -0.16 13.45 -20.59
N MET A 98 -0.54 13.66 -19.33
CA MET A 98 -1.92 13.84 -18.87
C MET A 98 -2.12 15.25 -18.28
N PRO A 99 -2.09 16.31 -19.10
CA PRO A 99 -2.12 17.70 -18.60
C PRO A 99 -3.35 18.01 -17.76
N ALA A 100 -4.52 17.46 -18.11
CA ALA A 100 -5.74 17.64 -17.32
C ALA A 100 -5.61 17.15 -15.87
N LEU A 101 -4.80 16.12 -15.63
CA LEU A 101 -4.55 15.60 -14.28
C LEU A 101 -3.70 16.56 -13.44
N LEU A 102 -2.66 17.12 -14.06
CA LEU A 102 -1.78 18.11 -13.42
C LEU A 102 -2.53 19.40 -13.10
N GLU A 103 -3.35 19.90 -14.04
CA GLU A 103 -4.16 21.10 -13.80
C GLU A 103 -5.21 20.86 -12.71
N ALA A 104 -5.86 19.70 -12.68
CA ALA A 104 -6.79 19.36 -11.61
C ALA A 104 -6.11 19.29 -10.23
N ALA A 105 -4.91 18.70 -10.15
CA ALA A 105 -4.14 18.66 -8.90
C ALA A 105 -3.76 20.06 -8.40
N ARG A 106 -3.42 20.98 -9.31
CA ARG A 106 -3.14 22.39 -8.98
C ARG A 106 -4.38 23.13 -8.51
N ALA A 107 -5.50 23.00 -9.23
CA ALA A 107 -6.77 23.62 -8.84
C ALA A 107 -7.23 23.17 -7.45
N ASN A 108 -7.08 21.88 -7.13
CA ASN A 108 -7.38 21.35 -5.80
C ASN A 108 -6.46 21.93 -4.72
N ALA A 109 -5.17 22.13 -5.02
CA ALA A 109 -4.24 22.78 -4.09
C ALA A 109 -4.65 24.22 -3.75
N GLU A 110 -5.14 24.97 -4.74
CA GLU A 110 -5.62 26.35 -4.57
C GLU A 110 -6.93 26.41 -3.76
N ALA A 111 -7.85 25.46 -3.97
CA ALA A 111 -9.12 25.39 -3.23
C ALA A 111 -8.91 25.11 -1.73
N VAL A 112 -8.01 24.18 -1.36
CA VAL A 112 -7.72 23.84 0.04
C VAL A 112 -7.15 25.02 0.83
N ILE A 113 -6.39 25.91 0.20
CA ILE A 113 -5.86 27.13 0.84
C ILE A 113 -7.02 28.10 1.20
N SER A 114 -8.12 28.06 0.44
CA SER A 114 -9.26 28.95 0.62
C SER A 114 -10.33 28.42 1.59
N GLU A 115 -10.34 27.11 1.90
CA GLU A 115 -11.41 26.44 2.65
C GLU A 115 -11.05 26.06 4.10
N ASN A 116 -10.01 26.66 4.69
CA ASN A 116 -9.60 26.35 6.08
C ASN A 116 -10.53 26.94 7.16
N LYS A 117 -11.84 26.67 7.06
CA LYS A 117 -12.87 26.91 8.09
C LYS A 117 -13.97 25.84 7.99
N THR A 118 -14.24 25.20 9.13
CA THR A 118 -15.38 24.29 9.49
C THR A 118 -15.40 22.91 8.80
N ASP A 119 -15.68 21.77 9.42
CA ASP A 119 -16.19 21.42 10.76
C ASP A 119 -15.82 19.96 11.11
N GLY A 120 -15.77 19.65 12.40
CA GLY A 120 -15.39 18.34 12.95
C GLY A 120 -16.37 17.20 12.66
N ALA A 121 -16.14 16.49 11.56
CA ALA A 121 -16.48 15.07 11.44
C ALA A 121 -15.19 14.25 11.45
N THR A 122 -15.25 13.05 12.04
CA THR A 122 -14.14 12.09 12.16
C THR A 122 -13.75 11.52 10.79
N GLU A 123 -13.28 12.37 9.88
CA GLU A 123 -12.79 11.96 8.57
C GLU A 123 -11.40 11.35 8.71
N PRO A 124 -11.15 10.15 8.15
CA PRO A 124 -9.82 9.60 8.11
C PRO A 124 -8.92 10.48 7.25
N ALA A 125 -7.69 10.70 7.70
CA ALA A 125 -6.70 11.45 6.94
C ALA A 125 -6.41 10.75 5.60
N ALA A 126 -6.12 11.53 4.56
CA ALA A 126 -5.66 10.98 3.28
C ALA A 126 -4.42 10.10 3.50
N VAL A 127 -4.43 8.90 2.92
CA VAL A 127 -3.37 7.91 3.09
C VAL A 127 -2.36 8.06 1.95
N GLY A 128 -1.20 8.62 2.26
CA GLY A 128 -0.09 8.75 1.33
C GLY A 128 0.56 7.41 0.95
N ILE A 129 1.09 7.33 -0.27
CA ILE A 129 1.96 6.25 -0.76
C ILE A 129 3.20 6.13 0.13
N SER A 130 3.76 7.24 0.60
CA SER A 130 5.00 7.26 1.37
C SER A 130 4.88 6.56 2.72
N ILE A 131 3.76 6.75 3.43
CA ILE A 131 3.47 6.09 4.71
C ILE A 131 3.44 4.56 4.51
N ARG A 132 2.82 4.10 3.43
CA ARG A 132 2.73 2.67 3.08
C ARG A 132 4.10 2.07 2.78
N LEU A 133 4.96 2.79 2.04
CA LEU A 133 6.32 2.34 1.77
C LEU A 133 7.13 2.23 3.05
N GLN A 134 6.96 3.17 3.99
CA GLN A 134 7.64 3.13 5.29
C GLN A 134 7.20 1.94 6.14
N GLU A 135 5.89 1.65 6.19
CA GLU A 135 5.36 0.43 6.83
C GLU A 135 5.98 -0.83 6.21
N ARG A 136 5.99 -0.90 4.87
CA ARG A 136 6.56 -2.05 4.16
C ARG A 136 8.05 -2.22 4.41
N ILE A 137 8.83 -1.13 4.44
CA ILE A 137 10.25 -1.17 4.77
C ILE A 137 10.43 -1.75 6.17
N ARG A 138 9.65 -1.29 7.14
CA ARG A 138 9.72 -1.78 8.52
C ARG A 138 9.43 -3.28 8.61
N ASP A 139 8.39 -3.76 7.93
CA ASP A 139 8.04 -5.18 7.91
C ASP A 139 9.15 -6.02 7.27
N LEU A 140 9.66 -5.58 6.12
CA LEU A 140 10.75 -6.28 5.41
C LEU A 140 12.02 -6.34 6.26
N GLU A 141 12.37 -5.25 6.95
CA GLU A 141 13.50 -5.26 7.86
C GLU A 141 13.28 -6.21 9.04
N GLN A 142 12.06 -6.32 9.56
CA GLN A 142 11.74 -7.26 10.63
C GLN A 142 11.84 -8.72 10.15
N SER A 143 11.27 -9.04 8.98
CA SER A 143 11.38 -10.37 8.38
C SER A 143 12.84 -10.75 8.13
N LEU A 144 13.65 -9.82 7.59
CA LEU A 144 15.07 -10.07 7.32
C LEU A 144 15.86 -10.34 8.61
N ARG A 145 15.55 -9.64 9.71
CA ARG A 145 16.17 -9.90 11.01
C ARG A 145 15.83 -11.30 11.52
N GLU A 146 14.59 -11.72 11.37
CA GLU A 146 14.14 -13.03 11.82
C GLU A 146 14.74 -14.16 10.97
N GLU A 147 14.78 -14.03 9.65
CA GLU A 147 15.43 -15.00 8.77
C GLU A 147 16.92 -15.18 9.10
N ARG A 148 17.63 -14.07 9.36
CA ARG A 148 19.03 -14.12 9.80
C ARG A 148 19.20 -14.86 11.12
N ARG A 149 18.28 -14.68 12.07
CA ARG A 149 18.28 -15.40 13.35
C ARG A 149 18.08 -16.90 13.14
N VAL A 150 17.09 -17.28 12.34
CA VAL A 150 16.79 -18.68 12.01
C VAL A 150 17.96 -19.35 11.30
N LEU A 151 18.60 -18.64 10.35
CA LEU A 151 19.78 -19.15 9.65
C LEU A 151 20.94 -19.41 10.62
N ALA A 152 21.24 -18.47 11.51
CA ALA A 152 22.31 -18.64 12.50
C ALA A 152 22.05 -19.82 13.46
N GLU A 153 20.81 -20.01 13.91
CA GLU A 153 20.44 -21.17 14.74
C GLU A 153 20.57 -22.50 13.98
N SER A 154 20.20 -22.52 12.71
CA SER A 154 20.34 -23.69 11.84
C SER A 154 21.81 -24.06 11.62
N GLU A 155 22.66 -23.06 11.33
CA GLU A 155 24.10 -23.25 11.17
C GLU A 155 24.76 -23.80 12.44
N GLN A 156 24.38 -23.29 13.62
CA GLN A 156 24.86 -23.82 14.90
C GLN A 156 24.48 -25.29 15.10
N ARG A 157 23.20 -25.64 14.85
CA ARG A 157 22.74 -27.04 14.94
C ARG A 157 23.48 -27.94 13.97
N TYR A 158 23.76 -27.46 12.77
CA TYR A 158 24.51 -28.21 11.76
C TYR A 158 25.93 -28.48 12.23
N GLN A 159 26.63 -27.47 12.76
CA GLN A 159 27.98 -27.62 13.31
C GLN A 159 28.03 -28.59 14.50
N GLU A 160 27.05 -28.53 15.41
CA GLU A 160 26.95 -29.48 16.51
C GLU A 160 26.72 -30.92 16.04
N LEU A 161 25.85 -31.10 15.04
CA LEU A 161 25.57 -32.41 14.48
C LEU A 161 26.77 -32.99 13.73
N GLU A 162 27.49 -32.14 12.99
CA GLU A 162 28.73 -32.51 12.31
C GLU A 162 29.83 -32.91 13.29
N ARG A 163 29.99 -32.17 14.40
CA ARG A 163 30.93 -32.55 15.48
C ARG A 163 30.60 -33.93 16.06
N LYS A 164 29.33 -34.16 16.42
CA LYS A 164 28.87 -35.48 16.94
C LYS A 164 29.10 -36.60 15.92
N TYR A 165 28.87 -36.33 14.63
CA TYR A 165 29.10 -37.31 13.58
C TYR A 165 30.59 -37.65 13.42
N GLN A 166 31.49 -36.67 13.51
CA GLN A 166 32.93 -36.90 13.47
C GLN A 166 33.42 -37.69 14.69
N GLU A 167 32.92 -37.40 15.89
CA GLU A 167 33.20 -38.17 17.10
C GLU A 167 32.79 -39.64 16.95
N LEU A 168 31.58 -39.90 16.45
CA LEU A 168 31.09 -41.25 16.17
C LEU A 168 31.89 -41.99 15.09
N ARG A 169 32.35 -41.29 14.04
CA ARG A 169 33.22 -41.88 13.01
C ARG A 169 34.63 -42.19 13.51
N GLY A 170 35.16 -41.36 14.41
CA GLY A 170 36.46 -41.53 15.05
C GLY A 170 36.50 -42.70 16.04
N VAL A 171 35.35 -43.08 16.60
CA VAL A 171 35.16 -44.29 17.43
C VAL A 171 34.79 -45.46 16.51
N SER A 172 35.71 -45.91 15.66
CA SER A 172 35.60 -47.24 15.05
C SER A 172 36.10 -48.28 16.06
N PRO A 173 35.26 -49.21 16.55
CA PRO A 173 35.71 -50.26 17.46
C PRO A 173 36.67 -51.17 16.70
N SER A 174 37.92 -51.28 17.17
CA SER A 174 38.81 -52.36 16.71
C SER A 174 38.25 -53.70 17.19
N PRO A 175 38.30 -54.76 16.35
CA PRO A 175 37.73 -56.07 16.64
C PRO A 175 38.40 -56.80 17.81
#